data_AF-A0AAD8Y439-F1
#
_entry.id   AF-A0AAD8Y439-F1
#
_cell.length_a   1.000
_cell.length_b   1.000
_cell.length_c   1.000
_cell.angle_alpha   90.00
_cell.angle_beta   90.00
_cell.angle_gamma   90.00
#
_symmetry.space_group_name_H-M   'P 1'
#
loop_
_entity.id
_entity.type
_entity.pdbx_description
1 polymer ?
#
loop_
_entity_poly.entity_id
_entity_poly.type
_entity_poly.pdbx_seq_one_letter_code
_entity_poly.pdbx_strand_id
1 'polypeptide(L)'
;MGLLRRIDPQMTGLLRYQLFLSIGILFIGLWKASITRLATIQKTLSTSIDPSTTKILVIYLPIWAIILLGIYALSSVLYKVATFGDCPEAAVELSGQIEEAKQKLTKQGFKF
;
A
#
# COMPACT_ATOMS: atom_id res chain seq x y z
N MET A 1 -24.71 -15.95 0.63
CA MET A 1 -23.67 -15.03 0.11
C MET A 1 -24.33 -13.74 -0.42
N GLY A 2 -25.03 -13.01 0.45
CA GLY A 2 -25.87 -11.86 0.05
C GLY A 2 -25.84 -10.67 1.01
N LEU A 3 -24.97 -10.70 2.03
CA LEU A 3 -24.93 -9.68 3.09
C LEU A 3 -23.89 -8.57 2.84
N LEU A 4 -23.00 -8.73 1.84
CA LEU A 4 -21.96 -7.75 1.53
C LEU A 4 -22.39 -6.65 0.55
N ARG A 5 -23.64 -6.68 0.04
CA ARG A 5 -24.12 -5.69 -0.94
C ARG A 5 -24.69 -4.42 -0.30
N ARG A 6 -24.95 -4.40 1.01
CA ARG A 6 -25.60 -3.28 1.71
C ARG A 6 -24.67 -2.54 2.68
N ILE A 7 -23.38 -2.51 2.40
CA ILE A 7 -22.42 -1.73 3.19
C ILE A 7 -22.40 -0.31 2.61
N ASP A 8 -22.93 0.65 3.36
CA ASP A 8 -22.82 2.08 3.06
C ASP A 8 -21.36 2.48 2.76
N PRO A 9 -21.10 3.33 1.75
CA PRO A 9 -19.74 3.78 1.39
C PRO A 9 -19.02 4.50 2.56
N GLN A 10 -19.78 5.10 3.48
CA GLN A 10 -19.28 5.69 4.74
C GLN A 10 -18.75 4.63 5.72
N MET A 11 -19.39 3.46 5.83
CA MET A 11 -18.97 2.39 6.75
C MET A 11 -17.79 1.58 6.21
N THR A 12 -17.57 1.57 4.90
CA THR A 12 -16.44 0.88 4.29
C THR A 12 -15.10 1.53 4.66
N GLY A 13 -15.07 2.85 4.91
CA GLY A 13 -13.90 3.57 5.40
C GLY A 13 -13.47 3.13 6.80
N LEU A 14 -14.42 3.05 7.74
CA LEU A 14 -14.15 2.59 9.12
C LEU A 14 -13.77 1.12 9.18
N LEU A 15 -14.43 0.25 8.41
CA LEU A 15 -14.14 -1.18 8.39
C LEU A 15 -12.72 -1.47 7.86
N ARG A 16 -12.27 -0.70 6.85
CA ARG A 16 -10.90 -0.77 6.32
C ARG A 16 -9.88 -0.35 7.38
N TYR A 17 -10.12 0.74 8.09
CA TYR A 17 -9.22 1.20 9.15
C TYR A 17 -9.10 0.18 10.30
N GLN A 18 -10.23 -0.41 10.70
CA GLN A 18 -10.27 -1.47 11.71
C GLN A 18 -9.48 -2.72 11.28
N LEU A 19 -9.54 -3.09 9.99
CA LEU A 19 -8.78 -4.22 9.45
C LEU A 19 -7.26 -3.95 9.45
N PHE A 20 -6.82 -2.74 9.09
CA PHE A 20 -5.41 -2.36 9.13
C PHE A 20 -4.86 -2.34 10.57
N LEU A 21 -5.63 -1.80 11.51
CA LEU A 21 -5.25 -1.80 12.92
C LEU A 21 -5.14 -3.22 13.49
N SER A 22 -6.10 -4.10 13.20
CA SER A 22 -6.05 -5.47 13.72
C SER A 22 -4.86 -6.26 13.19
N ILE A 23 -4.54 -6.12 11.90
CA ILE A 23 -3.34 -6.73 11.29
C ILE A 23 -2.06 -6.20 11.94
N GLY A 24 -1.96 -4.88 12.16
CA GLY A 24 -0.80 -4.29 12.84
C GLY A 24 -0.62 -4.80 14.27
N ILE A 25 -1.72 -4.91 15.02
CA ILE A 25 -1.71 -5.43 16.40
C ILE A 25 -1.29 -6.90 16.42
N LEU A 26 -1.81 -7.72 15.51
CA LEU A 26 -1.43 -9.13 15.38
C LEU A 26 0.06 -9.29 15.03
N PHE A 27 0.57 -8.45 14.11
CA PHE A 27 1.97 -8.47 13.72
C PHE A 27 2.90 -8.10 14.89
N ILE A 28 2.57 -7.03 15.65
CA ILE A 28 3.34 -6.62 16.83
C ILE A 28 3.27 -7.70 17.92
N GLY A 29 2.10 -8.33 18.10
CA GLY A 29 1.91 -9.44 19.03
C GLY A 29 2.77 -10.65 18.67
N LEU A 30 2.81 -11.02 17.38
CA LEU A 30 3.66 -12.09 16.86
C LEU A 30 5.15 -11.79 17.02
N TRP A 31 5.55 -10.54 16.79
CA TRP A 31 6.93 -10.10 17.01
C TRP A 31 7.32 -10.16 18.49
N LYS A 32 6.47 -9.65 19.39
CA LYS A 32 6.64 -9.78 20.85
C LYS A 32 6.76 -11.24 21.28
N ALA A 33 5.94 -12.13 20.73
CA ALA A 33 6.01 -13.55 20.99
C ALA A 33 7.31 -14.20 20.45
N SER A 34 7.82 -13.71 19.32
CA SER A 34 9.13 -14.15 18.80
C SER A 34 10.28 -13.72 19.70
N ILE A 35 10.22 -12.53 20.30
CA ILE A 35 11.24 -12.06 21.27
C ILE A 35 11.22 -12.91 22.54
N THR A 36 10.04 -13.27 23.07
CA THR A 36 9.96 -14.08 24.29
C THR A 36 10.41 -15.53 24.08
N ARG A 37 10.37 -16.04 22.84
CA ARG A 37 10.88 -17.36 22.47
C ARG A 37 12.28 -17.32 21.83
N LEU A 38 12.96 -16.18 21.88
CA LEU A 38 14.27 -15.96 21.26
C LEU A 38 15.32 -16.98 21.72
N ALA A 39 15.32 -17.35 23.01
CA ALA A 39 16.24 -18.34 23.55
C ALA A 39 16.07 -19.74 22.92
N THR A 40 14.83 -20.14 22.63
CA THR A 40 14.51 -21.40 21.95
C THR A 40 14.93 -21.34 20.48
N ILE A 41 14.66 -20.23 19.79
CA ILE A 41 15.04 -20.01 18.39
C ILE A 41 16.56 -20.01 18.23
N GLN A 42 17.28 -19.34 19.15
CA GLN A 42 18.74 -19.30 19.14
C GLN A 42 19.32 -20.70 19.27
N LYS A 43 18.77 -21.55 20.14
CA LYS A 43 19.25 -22.93 20.33
C LYS A 43 19.09 -23.80 19.08
N THR A 44 18.01 -23.63 18.33
CA THR A 44 17.75 -24.39 17.08
C THR A 44 18.59 -23.87 15.91
N LEU A 45 18.89 -22.57 15.88
CA LEU A 45 19.58 -21.92 14.75
C LEU A 45 21.12 -21.81 14.94
N SER A 46 21.63 -21.96 16.17
CA SER A 46 23.08 -21.96 16.49
C SER A 46 23.86 -23.09 15.79
N THR A 47 23.18 -24.05 15.18
CA THR A 47 23.78 -25.14 14.41
C THR A 47 24.33 -24.69 13.05
N SER A 48 23.93 -23.53 12.54
CA SER A 48 24.32 -23.06 11.20
C SER A 48 24.73 -21.59 11.11
N ILE A 49 24.37 -20.73 12.07
CA ILE A 49 24.62 -19.29 12.04
C ILE A 49 25.14 -18.79 13.40
N ASP A 50 26.06 -17.83 13.38
CA ASP A 50 26.60 -17.18 14.57
C ASP A 50 25.49 -16.54 15.45
N PRO A 51 25.50 -16.79 16.78
CA PRO A 51 24.42 -16.38 17.68
C PRO A 51 24.24 -14.85 17.78
N SER A 52 25.27 -14.05 17.47
CA SER A 52 25.17 -12.59 17.50
C SER A 52 24.30 -12.04 16.36
N THR A 53 24.38 -12.67 15.18
CA THR A 53 23.66 -12.21 13.99
C THR A 53 22.16 -12.47 14.11
N THR A 54 21.75 -13.63 14.65
CA THR A 54 20.34 -13.96 14.88
C THR A 54 19.66 -12.97 15.84
N LYS A 55 20.34 -12.58 16.91
CA LYS A 55 19.80 -11.63 17.90
C LYS A 55 19.51 -10.27 17.26
N ILE A 56 20.44 -9.76 16.47
CA ILE A 56 20.28 -8.51 15.74
C ILE A 56 19.10 -8.63 14.77
N LEU A 57 19.05 -9.67 13.95
CA LEU A 57 17.97 -9.84 12.97
C LEU A 57 16.58 -9.87 13.61
N VAL A 58 16.37 -10.60 14.70
CA VAL A 58 15.04 -10.70 15.35
C VAL A 58 14.62 -9.39 16.02
N ILE A 59 15.58 -8.66 16.62
CA ILE A 59 15.30 -7.37 17.26
C ILE A 59 14.99 -6.29 16.21
N TYR A 60 15.74 -6.26 15.11
CA TYR A 60 15.58 -5.25 14.06
C TYR A 60 14.54 -5.64 12.99
N LEU A 61 13.95 -6.83 13.06
CA LEU A 61 12.93 -7.33 12.12
C LEU A 61 11.80 -6.34 11.79
N PRO A 62 11.14 -5.64 12.74
CA PRO A 62 10.09 -4.68 12.41
C PRO A 62 10.64 -3.44 11.69
N ILE A 63 11.88 -3.03 11.95
CA ILE A 63 12.52 -1.90 11.28
C ILE A 63 12.79 -2.25 9.83
N TRP A 64 13.34 -3.44 9.56
CA TRP A 64 13.50 -3.96 8.20
C TRP A 64 12.16 -4.07 7.46
N ALA A 65 11.09 -4.50 8.14
CA ALA A 65 9.75 -4.56 7.56
C ALA A 65 9.23 -3.17 7.13
N ILE A 66 9.42 -2.13 7.95
CA ILE A 66 9.03 -0.75 7.63
C ILE A 66 9.83 -0.22 6.44
N ILE A 67 11.14 -0.47 6.39
CA ILE A 67 12.01 -0.04 5.29
C ILE A 67 11.56 -0.68 3.97
N LEU A 68 11.33 -1.99 3.96
CA LEU A 68 10.86 -2.71 2.76
C LEU A 68 9.48 -2.22 2.31
N LEU A 69 8.56 -2.00 3.26
CA LEU A 69 7.25 -1.42 2.97
C LEU A 69 7.37 -0.01 2.38
N GLY A 70 8.29 0.81 2.90
CA GLY A 70 8.59 2.14 2.39
C GLY A 70 9.15 2.10 0.96
N ILE A 71 10.12 1.23 0.69
CA ILE A 71 10.70 1.04 -0.65
C ILE A 71 9.63 0.55 -1.63
N TYR A 72 8.79 -0.39 -1.21
CA TYR A 72 7.67 -0.89 -2.02
C TYR A 72 6.67 0.22 -2.33
N ALA A 73 6.26 1.00 -1.33
CA ALA A 73 5.34 2.12 -1.50
C ALA A 73 5.92 3.15 -2.47
N LEU A 74 7.19 3.54 -2.28
CA LEU A 74 7.88 4.50 -3.14
C LEU A 74 8.01 3.99 -4.57
N SER A 75 8.40 2.73 -4.75
CA SER A 75 8.49 2.07 -6.06
C SER A 75 7.13 2.01 -6.75
N SER A 76 6.05 1.71 -6.02
CA SER A 76 4.69 1.65 -6.57
C SER A 76 4.19 3.01 -7.05
N VAL A 77 4.56 4.08 -6.35
CA VAL A 77 4.25 5.46 -6.75
C VAL A 77 5.09 5.85 -7.96
N LEU A 78 6.41 5.61 -7.93
CA LEU A 78 7.29 5.88 -9.06
C LEU A 78 6.85 5.13 -10.33
N TYR A 79 6.50 3.85 -10.20
CA TYR A 79 6.00 3.05 -11.32
C TYR A 79 4.73 3.66 -11.93
N LYS A 80 3.77 4.06 -11.09
CA LYS A 80 2.55 4.72 -11.57
C LYS A 80 2.84 6.07 -12.22
N VAL A 81 3.68 6.90 -11.60
CA VAL A 81 4.08 8.21 -12.14
C VAL A 81 4.82 8.07 -13.47
N ALA A 82 5.74 7.12 -13.58
CA ALA A 82 6.42 6.82 -14.83
C ALA A 82 5.45 6.33 -15.91
N THR A 83 4.44 5.54 -15.55
CA THR A 83 3.43 5.02 -16.49
C THR A 83 2.40 6.07 -16.90
N PHE A 84 2.19 7.14 -16.12
CA PHE A 84 1.36 8.29 -16.54
C PHE A 84 1.99 9.13 -17.66
N GLY A 85 3.29 8.99 -17.92
CA GLY A 85 3.99 9.69 -19.01
C GLY A 85 3.60 9.22 -20.42
N ASP A 86 3.16 7.97 -20.55
CA ASP A 86 2.82 7.36 -21.83
C ASP A 86 1.31 7.16 -21.96
N CYS A 87 0.56 8.26 -22.03
CA CYS A 87 -0.78 8.22 -22.59
C CYS A 87 -1.01 9.38 -23.57
N PRO A 88 -0.28 9.42 -24.70
CA PRO A 88 -0.66 10.30 -25.80
C PRO A 88 -2.10 10.00 -26.26
N GLU A 89 -2.55 8.75 -26.12
CA GLU A 89 -3.89 8.30 -26.54
C GLU A 89 -5.03 8.86 -25.66
N ALA A 90 -4.89 8.81 -24.32
CA ALA A 90 -5.90 9.37 -23.42
C ALA A 90 -5.92 10.91 -23.46
N ALA A 91 -4.77 11.56 -23.68
CA ALA A 91 -4.72 13.01 -23.87
C ALA A 91 -5.42 13.45 -25.17
N VAL A 92 -5.26 12.68 -26.25
CA VAL A 92 -5.92 12.93 -27.54
C VAL A 92 -7.44 12.76 -27.43
N GLU A 93 -7.92 11.69 -26.79
CA GLU A 93 -9.37 11.46 -26.61
C GLU A 93 -10.02 12.53 -25.70
N LEU A 94 -9.36 12.94 -24.61
CA LEU A 94 -9.85 14.04 -23.78
C LEU A 94 -9.79 15.39 -24.51
N SER A 95 -8.78 15.64 -25.34
CA SER A 95 -8.68 16.90 -26.11
C SER A 95 -9.79 17.03 -27.15
N GLY A 96 -10.22 15.93 -27.78
CA GLY A 96 -11.39 15.91 -28.66
C GLY A 96 -12.68 16.29 -27.94
N GLN A 97 -12.89 15.77 -26.72
CA GLN A 97 -14.05 16.13 -25.89
C GLN A 97 -14.03 17.61 -25.45
N ILE A 98 -12.86 18.19 -25.22
CA ILE A 98 -12.70 19.62 -24.91
C ILE A 98 -13.07 20.48 -26.11
N GLU A 99 -12.65 20.11 -27.32
CA GLU A 99 -12.95 20.84 -28.55
C GLU A 99 -14.45 20.83 -28.87
N GLU A 100 -15.11 19.66 -28.72
CA GLU A 100 -16.56 19.55 -28.88
C GLU A 100 -17.33 20.35 -27.83
N ALA A 101 -16.87 20.36 -26.58
CA ALA A 101 -17.47 21.16 -25.51
C ALA A 101 -17.31 22.66 -25.80
N LYS A 102 -16.13 23.10 -26.27
CA LYS A 102 -15.90 24.49 -26.70
C LYS A 102 -16.83 24.88 -27.83
N GLN A 103 -16.96 24.07 -28.87
CA GLN A 103 -17.88 24.36 -29.98
C GLN A 103 -19.34 24.44 -29.54
N LYS A 104 -19.79 23.58 -28.63
CA LYS A 104 -21.13 23.67 -28.04
C LYS A 104 -21.32 24.95 -27.24
N LEU A 105 -20.33 25.39 -26.46
CA LEU A 105 -20.41 26.61 -25.65
C LEU A 105 -20.32 27.88 -26.51
N THR A 106 -19.54 27.88 -27.60
CA THR A 106 -19.51 28.97 -28.58
C THR A 106 -20.84 29.08 -29.34
N LYS A 107 -21.49 27.95 -29.66
CA LYS A 107 -22.87 27.95 -30.20
C LYS A 107 -23.89 28.51 -29.21
N GLN A 108 -23.62 28.42 -27.90
CA GLN A 108 -24.43 29.03 -26.85
C GLN A 108 -24.06 30.50 -26.57
N GLY A 109 -23.14 31.10 -27.35
CA GLY A 109 -22.83 32.53 -27.29
C GLY A 109 -21.66 32.91 -26.38
N PHE A 110 -20.98 31.95 -25.76
CA PHE A 110 -19.81 32.20 -24.93
C PHE A 110 -18.53 32.24 -25.78
N LYS A 111 -17.78 33.36 -25.72
CA LYS A 111 -16.43 33.48 -26.31
C LYS A 111 -15.39 33.16 -25.23
N PHE A 112 -14.47 32.25 -25.52
CA PHE A 112 -13.29 31.90 -24.71
C PHE A 112 -12.03 32.40 -25.39
#